data_AF-A0A0B3RR48-F1
#
_entry.id   AF-A0A0B3RR48-F1
#
_cell.length_a   1.000
_cell.length_b   1.000
_cell.length_c   1.000
_cell.angle_alpha   90.00
_cell.angle_beta   90.00
_cell.angle_gamma   90.00
#
_symmetry.space_group_name_H-M   'P 1'
#
loop_
_entity.id
_entity.type
_entity.pdbx_description
1 polymer ?
#
loop_
_entity_poly.entity_id
_entity_poly.type
_entity_poly.pdbx_seq_one_letter_code
_entity_poly.pdbx_strand_id
1 'polypeptide(L)'
;MKSEIVTGAAAGLGAGVAAKFDAEGYRVGVMDGGMSAPFDADPKVRAAREGAVPNGGLGKIEDIAEAVWFLASPQPRYVNAHQLVVDGGVCHSLLRSLPRE
;
A
#
# COMPACT_ATOMS: atom_id res chain seq x y z
N MET A 1 -5.14 21.06 11.03
CA MET A 1 -4.08 20.03 11.00
C MET A 1 -3.73 19.80 9.54
N LYS A 2 -2.45 19.83 9.17
CA LYS A 2 -2.01 19.65 7.78
C LYS A 2 -1.78 18.15 7.51
N SER A 3 -1.95 17.72 6.26
CA SER A 3 -1.82 16.32 5.86
C SER A 3 -0.96 16.21 4.60
N GLU A 4 -0.07 15.24 4.55
CA GLU A 4 0.79 14.95 3.40
C GLU A 4 0.77 13.46 3.08
N ILE A 5 1.02 13.15 1.81
CA ILE A 5 1.17 11.76 1.33
C ILE A 5 2.58 11.62 0.77
N VAL A 6 3.28 10.61 1.25
CA VAL A 6 4.63 10.30 0.80
C VAL A 6 4.62 8.98 0.06
N THR A 7 4.99 9.02 -1.22
CA THR A 7 5.22 7.82 -2.02
C THR A 7 6.67 7.35 -1.91
N GLY A 8 6.95 6.05 -2.02
CA GLY A 8 8.32 5.56 -1.87
C GLY A 8 8.78 5.45 -0.41
N ALA A 9 7.85 5.49 0.57
CA ALA A 9 8.19 5.69 1.98
C ALA A 9 8.57 4.41 2.75
N ALA A 10 8.49 3.23 2.13
CA ALA A 10 9.05 2.00 2.69
C ALA A 10 10.56 2.08 2.91
N ALA A 11 11.30 2.88 2.12
CA ALA A 11 12.76 3.00 2.24
C ALA A 11 13.33 4.30 1.65
N GLY A 12 14.61 4.54 1.88
CA GLY A 12 15.38 5.59 1.21
C GLY A 12 14.85 7.00 1.44
N LEU A 13 14.79 7.79 0.37
CA LEU A 13 14.39 9.20 0.43
C LEU A 13 12.93 9.38 0.90
N GLY A 14 12.00 8.52 0.45
CA GLY A 14 10.60 8.62 0.87
C GLY A 14 10.43 8.39 2.36
N ALA A 15 11.15 7.42 2.95
CA ALA A 15 11.11 7.18 4.40
C ALA A 15 11.59 8.41 5.19
N GLY A 16 12.67 9.07 4.72
CA GLY A 16 13.19 10.29 5.32
C GLY A 16 12.22 11.48 5.21
N VAL A 17 11.53 11.62 4.08
CA VAL A 17 10.51 12.66 3.86
C VAL A 17 9.29 12.44 4.75
N ALA A 18 8.82 11.20 4.90
CA ALA A 18 7.72 10.85 5.80
C ALA A 18 8.07 11.17 7.27
N ALA A 19 9.27 10.80 7.72
CA ALA A 19 9.74 11.10 9.07
C ALA A 19 9.85 12.61 9.34
N LYS A 20 10.28 13.40 8.33
CA LYS A 20 10.33 14.86 8.45
C LYS A 20 8.94 15.49 8.63
N PHE A 21 7.97 15.09 7.83
CA PHE A 21 6.61 15.65 7.94
C PHE A 21 5.94 15.28 9.26
N ASP A 22 6.17 14.07 9.78
CA ASP A 22 5.70 13.65 11.09
C ASP A 22 6.30 14.54 12.20
N ALA A 23 7.61 14.80 12.16
CA ALA A 23 8.28 15.70 13.10
C ALA A 23 7.78 17.16 13.04
N GLU A 24 7.24 17.59 11.90
CA GLU A 24 6.62 18.90 11.70
C GLU A 24 5.13 18.95 12.11
N GLY A 25 4.59 17.85 12.63
CA GLY A 25 3.21 17.76 13.13
C GLY A 25 2.16 17.58 12.04
N TYR A 26 2.55 17.10 10.86
CA TYR A 26 1.61 16.70 9.82
C TYR A 26 1.03 15.32 10.14
N ARG A 27 -0.19 15.08 9.67
CA ARG A 27 -0.72 13.72 9.56
C ARG A 27 -0.19 13.12 8.25
N VAL A 28 0.71 12.15 8.34
CA VAL A 28 1.40 11.57 7.17
C VAL A 28 0.74 10.26 6.75
N GLY A 29 0.31 10.18 5.50
CA GLY A 29 -0.01 8.93 4.81
C GLY A 29 1.20 8.42 4.03
N VAL A 30 1.46 7.11 4.05
CA VAL A 30 2.57 6.47 3.33
C VAL A 30 2.01 5.52 2.30
N MET A 31 2.56 5.54 1.08
CA MET A 31 2.17 4.62 0.00
C MET A 31 3.34 4.19 -0.88
N ASP A 32 3.35 2.94 -1.29
CA ASP A 32 4.38 2.41 -2.18
C ASP A 32 3.71 1.63 -3.32
N GLY A 33 3.99 2.04 -4.57
CA GLY A 33 3.36 1.47 -5.76
C GLY A 33 4.22 1.67 -7.02
N GLY A 34 3.90 0.95 -8.11
CA GLY A 34 4.56 1.12 -9.41
C GLY A 34 5.86 0.32 -9.63
N MET A 35 6.46 -0.26 -8.58
CA MET A 35 7.65 -1.12 -8.71
C MET A 35 7.38 -2.41 -9.49
N SER A 36 6.10 -2.77 -9.68
CA SER A 36 5.66 -4.00 -10.33
C SER A 36 5.60 -3.93 -11.86
N ALA A 37 5.61 -2.73 -12.46
CA ALA A 37 5.41 -2.55 -13.90
C ALA A 37 6.39 -3.34 -14.79
N PRO A 38 7.69 -3.47 -14.47
CA PRO A 38 8.62 -4.30 -15.25
C PRO A 38 8.29 -5.79 -15.19
N PHE A 39 7.72 -6.27 -14.08
CA PHE A 39 7.37 -7.68 -13.87
C PHE A 39 6.05 -8.05 -14.57
N ASP A 40 5.14 -7.09 -14.69
CA ASP A 40 3.84 -7.27 -15.36
C ASP A 40 3.93 -7.25 -16.90
N ALA A 41 5.10 -6.91 -17.44
CA ALA A 41 5.35 -6.91 -18.88
C ALA A 41 5.38 -8.31 -19.50
N ASP A 42 5.79 -9.34 -18.74
CA ASP A 42 5.70 -10.73 -19.16
C ASP A 42 4.30 -11.28 -18.81
N PRO A 43 3.48 -11.68 -19.81
CA PRO A 43 2.14 -12.22 -19.56
C PRO A 43 2.12 -13.44 -18.64
N LYS A 44 3.16 -14.28 -18.65
CA LYS A 44 3.25 -15.46 -17.78
C LYS A 44 3.48 -15.05 -16.34
N VAL A 45 4.39 -14.10 -16.12
CA VAL A 45 4.68 -13.56 -14.78
C VAL A 45 3.44 -12.85 -14.25
N ARG A 46 2.80 -12.03 -15.08
CA ARG A 46 1.56 -11.35 -14.73
C ARG A 46 0.46 -12.32 -14.31
N ALA A 47 0.16 -13.35 -15.10
CA ALA A 47 -0.87 -14.33 -14.78
C ALA A 47 -0.58 -15.08 -13.47
N ALA A 48 0.68 -15.45 -13.23
CA ALA A 48 1.09 -16.08 -11.97
C ALA A 48 0.89 -15.14 -10.77
N ARG A 49 1.19 -13.85 -10.92
CA ARG A 49 0.99 -12.85 -9.88
C ARG A 49 -0.49 -12.58 -9.62
N GLU A 50 -1.31 -12.44 -10.67
CA GLU A 50 -2.76 -12.28 -10.57
C GLU A 50 -3.39 -13.45 -9.79
N GLY A 51 -3.00 -14.69 -10.10
CA GLY A 51 -3.49 -15.88 -9.38
C GLY A 51 -3.02 -16.00 -7.93
N ALA A 52 -1.96 -15.30 -7.54
CA ALA A 52 -1.45 -15.28 -6.17
C ALA A 52 -2.13 -14.23 -5.28
N VAL A 53 -2.90 -13.31 -5.85
CA VAL A 53 -3.65 -12.30 -5.08
C VAL A 53 -4.99 -12.89 -4.60
N PRO A 54 -5.26 -12.95 -3.29
CA PRO A 54 -6.51 -13.50 -2.76
C PRO A 54 -7.80 -12.86 -3.30
N ASN A 55 -7.77 -11.55 -3.59
CA ASN A 55 -8.89 -10.83 -4.19
C ASN A 55 -9.09 -11.12 -5.70
N GLY A 56 -8.30 -12.01 -6.31
CA GLY A 56 -8.53 -12.50 -7.66
C GLY A 56 -7.95 -11.63 -8.78
N GLY A 57 -7.00 -10.75 -8.47
CA GLY A 57 -6.31 -9.96 -9.49
C GLY A 57 -5.37 -8.91 -8.91
N LEU A 58 -4.50 -8.36 -9.77
CA LEU A 58 -3.64 -7.24 -9.39
C LEU A 58 -4.48 -5.99 -9.14
N GLY A 59 -4.16 -5.29 -8.05
CA GLY A 59 -4.74 -4.00 -7.74
C GLY A 59 -4.42 -2.97 -8.82
N LYS A 60 -5.34 -2.02 -9.00
CA LYS A 60 -5.20 -0.88 -9.89
C LYS A 60 -4.78 0.36 -9.11
N ILE A 61 -4.43 1.41 -9.83
CA ILE A 61 -4.06 2.68 -9.20
C ILE A 61 -5.25 3.31 -8.45
N GLU A 62 -6.47 3.01 -8.89
CA GLU A 62 -7.70 3.48 -8.23
C GLU A 62 -7.85 2.90 -6.82
N ASP A 63 -7.48 1.62 -6.58
CA ASP A 63 -7.54 1.01 -5.25
C ASP A 63 -6.65 1.76 -4.24
N ILE A 64 -5.49 2.23 -4.72
CA ILE A 64 -4.57 3.06 -3.95
C ILE A 64 -5.16 4.46 -3.73
N ALA A 65 -5.72 5.08 -4.78
CA ALA A 65 -6.32 6.40 -4.70
C ALA A 65 -7.54 6.45 -3.75
N GLU A 66 -8.35 5.39 -3.70
CA GLU A 66 -9.46 5.28 -2.76
C GLU A 66 -8.98 5.15 -1.31
N ALA A 67 -7.92 4.38 -1.06
CA ALA A 67 -7.31 4.28 0.26
C ALA A 67 -6.70 5.63 0.71
N VAL A 68 -6.07 6.37 -0.21
CA VAL A 68 -5.63 7.76 0.03
C VAL A 68 -6.83 8.62 0.43
N TRP A 69 -7.87 8.58 -0.39
CA TRP A 69 -9.04 9.42 -0.20
C TRP A 69 -9.67 9.17 1.16
N PHE A 70 -9.80 7.90 1.55
CA PHE A 70 -10.24 7.52 2.88
C PHE A 70 -9.38 8.16 3.97
N LEU A 71 -8.05 8.03 3.92
CA LEU A 71 -7.14 8.58 4.93
C LEU A 71 -7.16 10.12 5.00
N ALA A 72 -7.32 10.78 3.85
CA ALA A 72 -7.40 12.23 3.73
C ALA A 72 -8.77 12.80 4.11
N SER A 73 -9.81 11.97 4.12
CA SER A 73 -11.17 12.41 4.41
C SER A 73 -11.38 12.71 5.91
N PRO A 74 -12.53 13.31 6.29
CA PRO A 74 -12.91 13.49 7.68
C PRO A 74 -13.27 12.20 8.42
N GLN A 75 -13.39 11.05 7.73
CA GLN A 75 -13.96 9.82 8.28
C GLN A 75 -13.02 9.12 9.27
N PRO A 76 -11.74 8.83 8.96
CA PRO A 76 -10.87 8.09 9.85
C PRO A 76 -10.24 8.97 10.93
N ARG A 77 -11.06 9.57 11.81
CA ARG A 77 -10.60 10.54 12.82
C ARG A 77 -9.61 9.96 13.86
N TYR A 78 -9.57 8.64 14.01
CA TYR A 78 -8.76 7.94 15.01
C TYR A 78 -7.69 7.03 14.39
N VAL A 79 -7.58 7.00 13.06
CA VAL A 79 -6.53 6.24 12.37
C VAL A 79 -5.33 7.17 12.18
N ASN A 80 -4.31 6.99 13.01
CA ASN A 80 -3.06 7.75 12.92
C ASN A 80 -1.87 6.82 13.11
N ALA A 81 -0.72 7.18 12.52
CA ALA A 81 0.54 6.42 12.61
C ALA A 81 0.39 4.92 12.28
N HIS A 82 -0.53 4.59 11.38
CA HIS A 82 -0.82 3.22 10.98
C HIS A 82 -0.38 2.96 9.54
N GLN A 83 0.22 1.81 9.29
CA GLN A 83 0.51 1.34 7.95
C GLN A 83 -0.71 0.61 7.39
N LEU A 84 -1.43 1.28 6.49
CA LEU A 84 -2.56 0.67 5.78
C LEU A 84 -2.03 -0.17 4.61
N VAL A 85 -2.18 -1.48 4.70
CA VAL A 85 -1.81 -2.41 3.62
C VAL A 85 -2.93 -2.46 2.57
N VAL A 86 -2.59 -2.17 1.31
CA VAL A 86 -3.52 -2.18 0.17
C VAL A 86 -2.94 -3.09 -0.92
N ASP A 87 -3.09 -4.40 -0.74
CA ASP A 87 -2.40 -5.40 -1.57
C ASP A 87 -3.30 -6.58 -2.00
N GLY A 88 -4.62 -6.47 -1.82
CA GLY A 88 -5.55 -7.55 -2.13
C GLY A 88 -5.39 -8.81 -1.25
N GLY A 89 -4.68 -8.70 -0.11
CA GLY A 89 -4.50 -9.77 0.87
C GLY A 89 -3.19 -10.56 0.75
N VAL A 90 -2.27 -10.14 -0.12
CA VAL A 90 -1.02 -10.86 -0.42
C VAL A 90 -0.15 -11.07 0.82
N CYS A 91 0.07 -10.04 1.65
CA CYS A 91 0.91 -10.11 2.85
C CYS A 91 0.44 -11.17 3.85
N HIS A 92 -0.85 -11.51 3.84
CA HIS A 92 -1.45 -12.49 4.75
C HIS A 92 -1.83 -13.80 4.07
N SER A 93 -1.56 -13.95 2.77
CA SER A 93 -1.96 -15.14 1.99
C SER A 93 -1.12 -16.38 2.34
N LEU A 94 0.13 -16.20 2.76
CA LEU A 94 1.00 -17.32 3.13
C LEU A 94 0.42 -18.16 4.26
N LEU A 95 -0.19 -17.54 5.27
CA LEU A 95 -0.83 -18.27 6.36
C LEU A 95 -2.02 -19.11 5.89
N ARG A 96 -2.67 -18.73 4.78
CA ARG A 96 -3.74 -19.52 4.15
C ARG A 96 -3.21 -20.72 3.38
N SER A 97 -1.97 -20.69 2.89
CA SER A 97 -1.39 -21.79 2.13
C SER A 97 -0.69 -22.85 3.00
N LEU A 98 -0.52 -22.59 4.29
CA LEU A 98 0.01 -23.57 5.23
C LEU A 98 -1.05 -24.64 5.58
N PRO A 99 -0.67 -25.94 5.61
CA PRO A 99 -1.53 -27.01 6.10
C PRO A 99 -1.97 -26.71 7.54
N ARG A 100 -3.25 -26.96 7.85
CA ARG A 100 -3.81 -26.77 9.20
C ARG A 100 -4.28 -28.07 9.84
N GLU A 101 -3.77 -29.18 9.32
CA GLU A 101 -4.04 -30.56 9.73
C GLU A 101 -2.75 -31.19 10.26
#